data_AF-A0A7X1CQZ1-F1
#
_entry.id   AF-A0A7X1CQZ1-F1
#
_cell.length_a   1.000
_cell.length_b   1.000
_cell.length_c   1.000
_cell.angle_alpha   90.00
_cell.angle_beta   90.00
_cell.angle_gamma   90.00
#
_symmetry.space_group_name_H-M   'P 1'
#
loop_
_entity.id
_entity.type
_entity.pdbx_description
1 polymer ?
#
loop_
_entity_poly.entity_id
_entity_poly.type
_entity_poly.pdbx_seq_one_letter_code
_entity_poly.pdbx_strand_id
1 'polypeptide(L)'
;MSYTDRGMKKWGGFILSEHTAHMEQANKTPEWKEAMSEEQIESILQHATSQRVMLAIQEYQAIGVDAQADIIGQLIGIEGNSIYIRTSTGISATELANIRHIEERRLEKWYS
;
A
#
# COMPACT_ATOMS: atom_id res chain seq x y z
N MET A 1 -8.71 39.12 7.03
CA MET A 1 -7.42 38.40 7.13
C MET A 1 -7.67 36.94 7.51
N SER A 2 -7.26 36.03 6.62
CA SER A 2 -7.14 34.57 6.71
C SER A 2 -8.23 33.74 7.37
N TYR A 3 -9.12 33.23 6.53
CA TYR A 3 -9.81 31.96 6.73
C TYR A 3 -8.85 30.84 6.27
N THR A 4 -8.30 30.07 7.20
CA THR A 4 -7.49 28.88 6.88
C THR A 4 -8.37 27.66 7.03
N ASP A 5 -9.08 27.33 5.96
CA ASP A 5 -9.59 25.99 5.70
C ASP A 5 -8.42 25.13 5.21
N ARG A 6 -8.07 24.10 5.98
CA ARG A 6 -7.64 22.80 5.45
C ARG A 6 -8.12 21.75 6.43
N GLY A 7 -9.28 21.17 6.12
CA GLY A 7 -9.88 20.07 6.87
C GLY A 7 -8.92 18.90 7.02
N MET A 8 -8.25 18.82 8.17
CA MET A 8 -7.73 17.55 8.69
C MET A 8 -8.93 16.67 9.01
N LYS A 9 -9.40 15.89 8.02
CA LYS A 9 -10.24 14.73 8.33
C LYS A 9 -9.34 13.67 8.97
N LYS A 10 -9.29 13.72 10.30
CA LYS A 10 -8.87 12.60 11.14
C LYS A 10 -9.84 11.44 10.86
N TRP A 11 -9.44 10.46 10.06
CA TRP A 11 -10.22 9.22 9.94
C TRP A 11 -9.71 8.24 11.00
N GLY A 12 -10.15 8.47 12.24
CA GLY A 12 -10.19 7.42 13.24
C GLY A 12 -11.26 6.41 12.84
N GLY A 13 -10.84 5.21 12.45
CA GLY A 13 -11.69 4.09 12.10
C GLY A 13 -11.11 2.80 12.65
N PHE A 14 -11.23 2.63 13.96
CA PHE A 14 -11.08 1.37 14.67
C PHE A 14 -12.15 0.39 14.14
N ILE A 15 -11.78 -0.85 13.78
CA ILE A 15 -12.59 -2.04 14.12
C ILE A 15 -11.62 -3.14 14.54
N LEU A 16 -11.69 -3.44 15.84
CA LEU A 16 -11.18 -4.66 16.44
C LEU A 16 -12.12 -5.80 15.99
N SER A 17 -11.64 -6.77 15.21
CA SER A 17 -12.27 -8.08 15.09
C SER A 17 -11.19 -9.15 14.94
N GLU A 18 -11.28 -10.07 15.89
CA GLU A 18 -10.36 -11.13 16.29
C GLU A 18 -10.22 -12.30 15.29
N HIS A 19 -8.99 -12.83 15.27
CA HIS A 19 -8.58 -14.25 15.20
C HIS A 19 -8.53 -15.04 13.87
N THR A 20 -7.27 -15.20 13.42
CA THR A 20 -6.54 -16.46 13.13
C THR A 20 -6.89 -17.28 11.88
N ALA A 21 -6.03 -17.17 10.86
CA ALA A 21 -5.40 -18.27 10.08
C ALA A 21 -4.64 -17.64 8.89
N HIS A 22 -3.33 -17.42 8.94
CA HIS A 22 -2.34 -18.48 8.76
C HIS A 22 -0.98 -18.00 9.28
N MET A 23 -0.44 -18.71 10.27
CA MET A 23 0.97 -18.67 10.65
C MET A 23 1.86 -19.12 9.48
N GLU A 24 3.11 -18.66 9.50
CA GLU A 24 4.33 -19.29 8.93
C GLU A 24 5.12 -18.61 7.80
N GLN A 25 4.86 -17.35 7.41
CA GLN A 25 5.79 -16.70 6.47
C GLN A 25 6.24 -15.30 6.93
N ALA A 26 7.48 -15.26 7.40
CA ALA A 26 8.34 -14.09 7.59
C ALA A 26 7.97 -13.15 8.74
N ASN A 27 8.40 -13.52 9.95
CA ASN A 27 8.67 -12.58 11.04
C ASN A 27 9.94 -11.74 10.71
N LYS A 28 10.00 -11.16 9.51
CA LYS A 28 11.04 -10.20 9.14
C LYS A 28 10.52 -8.84 9.57
N THR A 29 11.27 -8.17 10.44
CA THR A 29 11.06 -6.76 10.71
C THR A 29 10.98 -6.04 9.37
N PRO A 30 9.96 -5.20 9.11
CA PRO A 30 9.88 -4.48 7.87
C PRO A 30 11.17 -3.64 7.70
N GLU A 31 11.78 -3.71 6.52
CA GLU A 31 12.99 -2.97 6.19
C GLU A 31 12.67 -1.94 5.12
N TRP A 32 13.35 -0.80 5.17
CA TRP A 32 13.25 0.21 4.12
C TRP A 32 13.77 -0.34 2.80
N LYS A 33 12.90 -0.37 1.79
CA LYS A 33 13.28 -0.69 0.42
C LYS A 33 13.90 0.55 -0.25
N GLU A 34 14.57 0.32 -1.37
CA GLU A 34 15.09 1.41 -2.20
C GLU A 34 13.94 2.30 -2.67
N ALA A 35 14.11 3.62 -2.54
CA ALA A 35 13.11 4.58 -2.98
C ALA A 35 12.98 4.50 -4.50
N MET A 36 11.76 4.43 -5.00
CA MET A 36 11.51 4.55 -6.42
C MET A 36 11.18 5.99 -6.79
N SER A 37 11.56 6.38 -8.01
CA SER A 37 11.07 7.61 -8.61
C SER A 37 9.59 7.48 -8.95
N GLU A 38 8.87 8.60 -8.99
CA GLU A 38 7.45 8.65 -9.38
C GLU A 38 7.21 7.96 -10.74
N GLU A 39 8.08 8.23 -11.73
CA GLU A 39 8.03 7.63 -13.06
C GLU A 39 8.09 6.08 -13.03
N GLN A 40 8.89 5.51 -12.13
CA GLN A 40 9.00 4.05 -11.98
C GLN A 40 7.74 3.48 -11.34
N ILE A 41 7.20 4.16 -10.33
CA ILE A 41 5.97 3.77 -9.65
C ILE A 41 4.80 3.80 -10.64
N GLU A 42 4.67 4.88 -11.43
CA GLU A 42 3.65 5.02 -12.45
C GLU A 42 3.74 3.92 -13.50
N SER A 43 4.94 3.61 -13.99
CA SER A 43 5.16 2.52 -14.95
C SER A 43 4.63 1.18 -14.44
N ILE A 44 4.91 0.86 -13.17
CA ILE A 44 4.42 -0.37 -12.52
C ILE A 44 2.90 -0.35 -12.37
N LEU A 45 2.31 0.78 -11.96
CA LEU A 45 0.86 0.93 -11.83
C LEU A 45 0.11 0.79 -13.16
N GLN A 46 0.66 1.34 -14.25
CA GLN A 46 0.12 1.19 -15.60
C GLN A 46 0.11 -0.28 -16.03
N HIS A 47 1.22 -0.99 -15.79
CA HIS A 47 1.31 -2.41 -16.06
C HIS A 47 0.29 -3.21 -15.22
N ALA A 48 0.21 -2.91 -13.92
CA ALA A 48 -0.66 -3.61 -12.98
C ALA A 48 -2.15 -3.44 -13.27
N THR A 49 -2.54 -2.25 -13.76
CA THR A 49 -3.92 -1.95 -14.16
C THR A 49 -4.41 -2.91 -15.25
N SER A 50 -3.53 -3.25 -16.20
CA SER A 50 -3.88 -4.14 -17.32
C SER A 50 -3.85 -5.62 -16.93
N GLN A 51 -2.96 -6.00 -16.02
CA GLN A 51 -2.65 -7.41 -15.71
C GLN A 51 -3.38 -7.95 -14.46
N ARG A 52 -4.10 -7.11 -13.70
CA ARG A 52 -4.80 -7.49 -12.44
C ARG A 52 -3.88 -8.22 -11.44
N VAL A 53 -2.61 -7.83 -11.40
CA VAL A 53 -1.60 -8.42 -10.50
C VAL A 53 -1.82 -7.97 -9.05
N MET A 54 -1.23 -8.70 -8.12
CA MET A 54 -1.09 -8.26 -6.73
C MET A 54 0.12 -7.34 -6.64
N LEU A 55 0.03 -6.32 -5.79
CA LEU A 55 1.07 -5.35 -5.52
C LEU A 55 1.44 -5.42 -4.05
N ALA A 56 2.70 -5.14 -3.74
CA ALA A 56 3.16 -4.77 -2.41
C ALA A 56 3.65 -3.31 -2.45
N ILE A 57 3.06 -2.48 -1.59
CA ILE A 57 3.30 -1.04 -1.55
C ILE A 57 3.89 -0.67 -0.18
N GLN A 58 5.10 -0.09 -0.19
CA GLN A 58 5.71 0.51 0.98
C GLN A 58 5.48 2.03 0.94
N GLU A 59 4.96 2.59 2.03
CA GLU A 59 4.75 4.03 2.18
C GLU A 59 5.90 4.71 2.93
N TYR A 60 6.12 5.99 2.66
CA TYR A 60 6.90 6.84 3.53
C TYR A 60 6.29 6.91 4.93
N GLN A 61 7.13 6.99 5.94
CA GLN A 61 6.72 7.18 7.33
C GLN A 61 7.25 8.52 7.85
N ALA A 62 6.68 8.98 8.97
CA ALA A 62 7.18 10.16 9.63
C ALA A 62 8.64 9.99 10.08
N ILE A 63 9.37 11.10 10.24
CA ILE A 63 10.76 11.09 10.69
C ILE A 63 10.87 10.39 12.05
N GLY A 64 11.76 9.40 12.14
CA GLY A 64 11.98 8.61 13.36
C GLY A 64 11.04 7.42 13.53
N VAL A 65 10.16 7.15 12.55
CA VAL A 65 9.33 5.94 12.50
C VAL A 65 10.01 4.91 11.60
N ASP A 66 10.16 3.68 12.10
CA ASP A 66 10.67 2.55 11.33
C ASP A 66 9.73 2.16 10.18
N ALA A 67 10.28 1.43 9.21
CA ALA A 67 9.50 0.89 8.10
C ALA A 67 8.30 0.10 8.65
N GLN A 68 7.16 0.27 8.00
CA GLN A 68 5.95 -0.50 8.28
C GLN A 68 5.78 -1.60 7.26
N ALA A 69 4.92 -2.58 7.59
CA ALA A 69 4.59 -3.65 6.66
C ALA A 69 3.96 -3.09 5.38
N ASP A 70 4.27 -3.72 4.25
CA ASP A 70 3.72 -3.31 2.96
C ASP A 70 2.21 -3.51 2.91
N ILE A 71 1.50 -2.61 2.22
CA ILE A 71 0.11 -2.84 1.81
C ILE A 71 0.14 -3.86 0.67
N ILE A 72 -0.39 -5.06 0.92
CA ILE A 72 -0.45 -6.14 -0.06
C ILE A 72 -1.88 -6.31 -0.56
N GLY A 73 -2.09 -6.19 -1.86
CA GLY A 73 -3.41 -6.35 -2.45
C GLY A 73 -3.46 -6.17 -3.96
N GLN A 74 -4.65 -6.30 -4.53
CA GLN A 74 -4.90 -6.11 -5.96
C GLN A 74 -5.25 -4.65 -6.25
N LEU A 75 -4.65 -4.06 -7.28
CA LEU A 75 -5.05 -2.75 -7.80
C LEU A 75 -6.49 -2.83 -8.35
N ILE A 76 -7.40 -2.03 -7.78
CA ILE A 76 -8.80 -1.99 -8.22
C ILE A 76 -9.18 -0.66 -8.88
N GLY A 77 -8.37 0.39 -8.73
CA GLY A 77 -8.59 1.66 -9.40
C GLY A 77 -7.54 2.71 -9.06
N ILE A 78 -7.44 3.70 -9.93
CA ILE A 78 -6.66 4.91 -9.73
C ILE A 78 -7.57 6.09 -10.06
N GLU A 79 -7.66 7.08 -9.17
CA GLU A 79 -8.42 8.31 -9.37
C GLU A 79 -7.55 9.51 -9.01
N GLY A 80 -7.14 10.28 -10.01
CA GLY A 80 -6.14 11.33 -9.82
C GLY A 80 -4.83 10.76 -9.28
N ASN A 81 -4.39 11.24 -8.11
CA ASN A 81 -3.21 10.73 -7.41
C ASN A 81 -3.55 9.65 -6.36
N SER A 82 -4.82 9.27 -6.21
CA SER A 82 -5.24 8.25 -5.26
C SER A 82 -5.28 6.87 -5.91
N ILE A 83 -4.71 5.89 -5.23
CA ILE A 83 -4.61 4.49 -5.65
C ILE A 83 -5.43 3.65 -4.67
N TYR A 84 -6.30 2.80 -5.22
CA TYR A 84 -7.17 1.93 -4.47
C TYR A 84 -6.73 0.48 -4.61
N ILE A 85 -6.40 -0.14 -3.49
CA ILE A 85 -5.91 -1.51 -3.40
C ILE A 85 -6.91 -2.34 -2.60
N ARG A 86 -7.40 -3.43 -3.17
CA ARG A 86 -8.18 -4.43 -2.45
C ARG A 86 -7.23 -5.40 -1.73
N THR A 87 -7.17 -5.29 -0.42
CA THR A 87 -6.42 -6.18 0.47
C THR A 87 -7.32 -7.34 0.95
N SER A 88 -6.76 -8.24 1.76
CA SER A 88 -7.55 -9.29 2.43
C SER A 88 -8.53 -8.74 3.47
N THR A 89 -8.26 -7.55 4.01
CA THR A 89 -9.05 -6.92 5.08
C THR A 89 -10.03 -5.87 4.59
N GLY A 90 -9.96 -5.45 3.32
CA GLY A 90 -10.87 -4.47 2.74
C GLY A 90 -10.27 -3.71 1.56
N ILE A 91 -10.65 -2.44 1.43
CA ILE A 91 -10.07 -1.52 0.44
C ILE A 91 -9.16 -0.55 1.18
N SER A 92 -7.90 -0.50 0.80
CA SER A 92 -6.92 0.49 1.23
C SER A 92 -6.77 1.55 0.15
N ALA A 93 -6.76 2.82 0.53
CA ALA A 93 -6.50 3.93 -0.36
C ALA A 93 -5.20 4.63 0.06
N THR A 94 -4.32 4.91 -0.89
CA THR A 94 -3.06 5.63 -0.68
C THR A 94 -2.85 6.67 -1.78
N GLU A 95 -2.13 7.74 -1.48
CA GLU A 95 -1.71 8.71 -2.50
C GLU A 95 -0.38 8.27 -3.13
N LEU A 96 -0.21 8.52 -4.43
CA LEU A 96 1.01 8.22 -5.19
C LEU A 96 2.25 8.85 -4.52
N ALA A 97 2.13 10.07 -4.02
CA ALA A 97 3.21 10.79 -3.34
C ALA A 97 3.65 10.15 -2.00
N ASN A 98 2.79 9.34 -1.39
CA ASN A 98 3.13 8.61 -0.16
C ASN A 98 3.84 7.29 -0.46
N ILE A 99 3.80 6.81 -1.71
CA ILE A 99 4.44 5.56 -2.10
C ILE A 99 5.95 5.78 -2.18
N ARG A 100 6.67 5.02 -1.37
CA ARG A 100 8.12 4.96 -1.40
C ARG A 100 8.62 3.91 -2.38
N HIS A 101 7.98 2.74 -2.40
CA HIS A 101 8.39 1.60 -3.20
C HIS A 101 7.16 0.77 -3.56
N ILE A 102 7.11 0.26 -4.78
CA ILE A 102 6.06 -0.63 -5.25
C ILE A 102 6.68 -1.81 -6.01
N GLU A 103 6.18 -3.01 -5.75
CA GLU A 103 6.58 -4.20 -6.51
C GLU A 103 5.36 -5.05 -6.85
N GLU A 104 5.43 -5.72 -8.00
CA GLU A 104 4.47 -6.75 -8.36
C GLU A 104 4.74 -8.00 -7.52
N ARG A 105 3.75 -8.39 -6.72
CA ARG A 105 3.75 -9.67 -6.04
C ARG A 105 3.11 -10.70 -6.94
N ARG A 106 3.92 -11.57 -7.53
CA ARG A 106 3.37 -12.80 -8.09
C ARG A 106 2.89 -13.65 -6.92
N LEU A 107 1.62 -14.02 -6.90
CA LEU A 107 1.18 -15.15 -6.08
C LEU A 107 1.98 -16.34 -6.61
N GLU A 108 3.04 -16.72 -5.90
CA GLU A 108 3.67 -18.00 -6.12
C GLU A 108 2.58 -19.02 -5.85
N LYS A 109 1.97 -19.51 -6.93
CA LYS A 109 1.08 -20.66 -6.86
C LYS A 109 2.01 -21.79 -6.42
N TRP A 110 1.99 -22.12 -5.14
CA TRP A 110 2.41 -23.43 -4.67
C TRP A 110 1.51 -24.44 -5.36
N TYR A 111 1.91 -24.86 -6.57
CA TYR A 111 1.45 -26.12 -7.10
C TYR A 111 2.24 -27.20 -6.36
N SER A 112 1.42 -28.09 -5.80
CA SER A 112 1.68 -29.33 -5.07
C SER A 112 2.97 -30.09 -5.37
#